data_AF-A0A350UFM4-F1
#
_entry.id   AF-A0A350UFM4-F1
#
_cell.length_a   1.000
_cell.length_b   1.000
_cell.length_c   1.000
_cell.angle_alpha   90.00
_cell.angle_beta   90.00
_cell.angle_gamma   90.00
#
_symmetry.space_group_name_H-M   'P 1'
#
loop_
_entity.id
_entity.type
_entity.pdbx_description
1 polymer ?
#
loop_
_entity_poly.entity_id
_entity_poly.type
_entity_poly.pdbx_seq_one_letter_code
_entity_poly.pdbx_strand_id
1 'polypeptide(L)'
;MPAFILGAGFNIDANAETGAGPGVSKKHCGYPLVQETLDLCFGLTELPPGKSVEDLFAEELARLNYRPVEALVDRLFSADDQIARPLSDPGVASCYSKFFESEFFATSHFLTFNYDSLVETFLFRRETWYPHDGFGLPVKVTYDWNAPDQNDEDSRQQVLHLHGSIYVRTFNYQTCFDPGLEMDVLTRRSVPLYLFDPLYNAANFRGYSGEPGQDHPKNQIIAPVPDKVQGLADSFVRQSYKRAQSLLRESRLAVAIGYSFNFHDRSSYKPLLTAFGESPGKELLVVAPDADRIAESLQHEAPQSIAVTPYLATFREWADAGFPGVG
;
A
#
# COMPACT_ATOMS: atom_id res chain seq x y z
N MET A 1 14.85 -4.66 -14.57
CA MET A 1 13.63 -3.90 -14.22
C MET A 1 13.75 -3.43 -12.79
N PRO A 2 13.40 -2.17 -12.48
CA PRO A 2 13.36 -1.72 -11.10
C PRO A 2 12.14 -2.30 -10.35
N ALA A 3 12.29 -2.51 -9.05
CA ALA A 3 11.17 -2.67 -8.13
C ALA A 3 10.99 -1.39 -7.32
N PHE A 4 9.75 -0.93 -7.15
CA PHE A 4 9.46 0.26 -6.36
C PHE A 4 9.02 -0.10 -4.96
N ILE A 5 9.58 0.53 -3.95
CA ILE A 5 9.16 0.42 -2.55
C ILE A 5 8.51 1.75 -2.17
N LEU A 6 7.22 1.73 -1.89
CA LEU A 6 6.42 2.94 -1.66
C LEU A 6 6.03 3.05 -0.20
N GLY A 7 6.26 4.23 0.38
CA GLY A 7 5.79 4.62 1.70
C GLY A 7 4.86 5.82 1.64
N ALA A 8 4.43 6.29 2.82
CA ALA A 8 3.45 7.38 2.91
C ALA A 8 3.91 8.67 2.23
N GLY A 9 5.24 8.92 2.17
CA GLY A 9 5.80 10.07 1.48
C GLY A 9 5.62 10.03 -0.05
N PHE A 10 5.28 8.89 -0.66
CA PHE A 10 4.87 8.84 -2.07
C PHE A 10 3.59 9.65 -2.31
N ASN A 11 2.70 9.72 -1.31
CA ASN A 11 1.39 10.38 -1.42
C ASN A 11 1.43 11.88 -1.01
N ILE A 12 2.59 12.40 -0.60
CA ILE A 12 2.73 13.77 -0.05
C ILE A 12 2.25 14.86 -1.02
N ASP A 13 2.48 14.66 -2.31
CA ASP A 13 2.18 15.63 -3.36
C ASP A 13 0.75 15.48 -3.91
N ALA A 14 0.07 14.36 -3.64
CA ALA A 14 -1.21 14.01 -4.28
C ALA A 14 -2.32 15.05 -4.05
N ASN A 15 -2.43 15.58 -2.83
CA ASN A 15 -3.42 16.62 -2.50
C ASN A 15 -3.11 17.97 -3.19
N ALA A 16 -1.83 18.26 -3.45
CA ALA A 16 -1.44 19.48 -4.16
C ALA A 16 -1.67 19.35 -5.67
N GLU A 17 -1.40 18.17 -6.23
CA GLU A 17 -1.49 17.85 -7.66
C GLU A 17 -2.94 17.74 -8.16
N THR A 18 -3.87 17.30 -7.31
CA THR A 18 -5.30 17.20 -7.68
C THR A 18 -5.97 18.54 -7.96
N GLY A 19 -5.35 19.65 -7.55
CA GLY A 19 -5.84 21.00 -7.81
C GLY A 19 -7.25 21.19 -7.26
N ALA A 20 -7.38 21.43 -5.95
CA ALA A 20 -8.70 21.55 -5.30
C ALA A 20 -9.71 22.35 -6.14
N GLY A 21 -10.71 21.64 -6.66
CA GLY A 21 -11.83 22.27 -7.35
C GLY A 21 -12.55 23.26 -6.43
N PRO A 22 -13.31 24.22 -6.99
CA PRO A 22 -14.09 25.15 -6.18
C PRO A 22 -15.05 24.37 -5.27
N GLY A 23 -14.83 24.44 -3.96
CA GLY A 23 -15.68 23.81 -2.93
C GLY A 23 -15.04 22.69 -2.10
N VAL A 24 -13.86 22.18 -2.49
CA VAL A 24 -13.16 21.16 -1.68
C VAL A 24 -12.31 21.83 -0.61
N SER A 25 -12.66 21.62 0.66
CA SER A 25 -11.84 22.06 1.79
C SER A 25 -10.51 21.31 1.78
N LYS A 26 -9.44 21.96 1.29
CA LYS A 26 -8.05 21.43 1.28
C LYS A 26 -7.54 20.90 2.62
N LYS A 27 -8.17 21.28 3.74
CA LYS A 27 -7.70 20.96 5.09
C LYS A 27 -7.87 19.49 5.50
N HIS A 28 -8.71 18.69 4.85
CA HIS A 28 -9.14 17.40 5.43
C HIS A 28 -9.24 16.21 4.46
N CYS A 29 -8.77 16.33 3.23
CA CYS A 29 -8.97 15.29 2.20
C CYS A 29 -7.69 14.52 1.83
N GLY A 30 -6.53 14.96 2.32
CA GLY A 30 -5.23 14.36 2.03
C GLY A 30 -5.03 12.97 2.64
N TYR A 31 -4.17 12.17 1.99
CA TYR A 31 -3.56 11.00 2.63
C TYR A 31 -2.85 11.43 3.90
N PRO A 32 -3.14 10.79 5.05
CA PRO A 32 -2.63 11.27 6.33
C PRO A 32 -1.14 10.97 6.44
N LEU A 33 -0.31 11.99 6.63
CA LEU A 33 1.07 11.81 7.08
C LEU A 33 1.06 11.74 8.61
N VAL A 34 2.25 11.69 9.23
CA VAL A 34 2.42 11.56 10.68
C VAL A 34 1.61 12.63 11.44
N GLN A 35 1.68 13.89 11.01
CA GLN A 35 1.05 15.00 11.71
C GLN A 35 -0.48 14.98 11.58
N GLU A 36 -0.99 14.71 10.38
CA GLU A 36 -2.43 14.56 10.13
C GLU A 36 -2.99 13.33 10.84
N THR A 37 -2.22 12.25 10.94
CA THR A 37 -2.59 11.04 11.69
C THR A 37 -2.77 11.36 13.17
N LEU A 38 -1.91 12.20 13.75
CA LEU A 38 -2.03 12.59 15.17
C LEU A 38 -3.31 13.36 15.47
N ASP A 39 -3.61 14.35 14.64
CA ASP A 39 -4.81 15.17 14.81
C ASP A 39 -6.07 14.34 14.54
N LEU A 40 -6.09 13.61 13.42
CA LEU A 40 -7.23 12.79 13.01
C LEU A 40 -7.55 11.68 14.00
N CYS A 41 -6.55 10.89 14.37
CA CYS A 41 -6.78 9.63 15.08
C CYS A 41 -6.80 9.82 16.60
N PHE A 42 -6.15 10.87 17.13
CA PHE A 42 -5.99 11.10 18.57
C PHE A 42 -6.40 12.49 19.03
N GLY A 43 -6.73 13.43 18.13
CA GLY A 43 -7.03 14.82 18.49
C GLY A 43 -5.82 15.56 19.06
N LEU A 44 -4.60 15.17 18.67
CA LEU A 44 -3.35 15.73 19.17
C LEU A 44 -2.66 16.58 18.11
N THR A 45 -2.20 17.77 18.50
CA THR A 45 -1.42 18.65 17.62
C THR A 45 0.07 18.31 17.63
N GLU A 46 0.56 17.61 18.65
CA GLU A 46 1.98 17.25 18.80
C GLU A 46 2.10 15.87 19.45
N LEU A 47 3.20 15.17 19.16
CA LEU A 47 3.51 13.90 19.81
C LEU A 47 3.79 14.12 21.31
N PRO A 48 3.21 13.32 22.21
CA PRO A 48 3.62 13.30 23.59
C PRO A 48 5.12 12.97 23.71
N PRO A 49 5.86 13.61 24.64
CA PRO A 49 7.30 13.37 24.79
C PRO A 49 7.63 11.88 24.97
N GLY A 50 8.55 11.38 24.14
CA GLY A 50 9.02 9.99 24.19
C GLY A 50 8.06 8.96 23.60
N LYS A 51 6.98 9.38 22.94
CA LYS A 51 6.06 8.48 22.21
C LYS A 51 6.20 8.64 20.70
N SER A 52 6.01 7.54 19.99
CA SER A 52 5.73 7.48 18.56
C SER A 52 4.22 7.47 18.28
N VAL A 53 3.82 7.66 17.02
CA VAL A 53 2.42 7.44 16.60
C VAL A 53 2.04 5.99 16.85
N GLU A 54 2.97 5.08 16.61
CA GLU A 54 2.77 3.65 16.79
C GLU A 54 2.47 3.28 18.25
N ASP A 55 3.14 3.93 19.20
CA ASP A 55 2.86 3.73 20.64
C ASP A 55 1.42 4.16 20.98
N LEU A 56 0.92 5.24 20.38
CA LEU A 56 -0.44 5.73 20.62
C LEU A 56 -1.49 4.73 20.10
N PHE A 57 -1.29 4.17 18.90
CA PHE A 57 -2.17 3.12 18.38
C PHE A 57 -2.12 1.87 19.24
N ALA A 58 -0.93 1.44 19.69
CA ALA A 58 -0.79 0.27 20.53
C ALA A 58 -1.53 0.43 21.87
N GLU A 59 -1.45 1.61 22.50
CA GLU A 59 -2.15 1.93 23.73
C GLU A 59 -3.68 1.91 23.56
N GLU A 60 -4.20 2.48 22.48
CA GLU A 60 -5.64 2.51 22.22
C GLU A 60 -6.19 1.11 21.89
N LEU A 61 -5.45 0.32 21.11
CA LEU A 61 -5.82 -1.07 20.84
C LEU A 61 -5.78 -1.95 22.10
N ALA A 62 -4.82 -1.74 23.00
CA ALA A 62 -4.75 -2.43 24.29
C ALA A 62 -5.97 -2.12 25.18
N ARG A 63 -6.60 -0.95 24.99
CA ARG A 63 -7.86 -0.54 25.64
C ARG A 63 -9.11 -0.98 24.88
N LEU A 64 -8.96 -1.74 23.80
CA LEU A 64 -10.04 -2.11 22.88
C LEU A 64 -10.73 -0.89 22.26
N ASN A 65 -10.03 0.25 22.18
CA ASN A 65 -10.51 1.43 21.47
C ASN A 65 -10.03 1.40 20.03
N TYR A 66 -10.92 1.00 19.13
CA TYR A 66 -10.63 0.90 17.70
C TYR A 66 -10.84 2.21 16.93
N ARG A 67 -11.37 3.25 17.57
CA ARG A 67 -11.71 4.53 16.90
C ARG A 67 -10.54 5.16 16.14
N PRO A 68 -9.28 5.15 16.65
CA PRO A 68 -8.16 5.71 15.89
C PRO A 68 -7.92 4.98 14.56
N VAL A 69 -8.03 3.65 14.55
CA VAL A 69 -7.84 2.85 13.32
C VAL A 69 -9.02 3.05 12.37
N GLU A 70 -10.24 3.12 12.89
CA GLU A 70 -11.44 3.44 12.10
C GLU A 70 -11.31 4.82 11.43
N ALA A 71 -10.91 5.84 12.18
CA ALA A 71 -10.69 7.19 11.65
C ALA A 71 -9.61 7.23 10.56
N LEU A 72 -8.52 6.46 10.73
CA LEU A 72 -7.49 6.30 9.70
C LEU A 72 -8.07 5.68 8.42
N VAL A 73 -8.78 4.56 8.55
CA VAL A 73 -9.39 3.84 7.42
C VAL A 73 -10.40 4.72 6.68
N ASP A 74 -11.27 5.43 7.40
CA ASP A 74 -12.25 6.35 6.82
C ASP A 74 -11.57 7.47 6.03
N ARG A 75 -10.46 8.00 6.56
CA ARG A 75 -9.68 9.01 5.84
C ARG A 75 -9.05 8.47 4.56
N LEU A 76 -8.54 7.24 4.59
CA LEU A 76 -7.94 6.62 3.41
C LEU A 76 -8.98 6.38 2.31
N PHE A 77 -10.18 5.88 2.66
CA PHE A 77 -11.27 5.79 1.68
C PHE A 77 -11.64 7.16 1.11
N SER A 78 -11.75 8.18 1.96
CA SER A 78 -12.03 9.54 1.53
C SER A 78 -10.94 10.10 0.60
N ALA A 79 -9.67 9.82 0.87
CA ALA A 79 -8.55 10.25 0.03
C ALA A 79 -8.57 9.52 -1.31
N ASP A 80 -8.86 8.23 -1.34
CA ASP A 80 -8.98 7.48 -2.59
C ASP A 80 -10.11 8.00 -3.50
N ASP A 81 -11.28 8.34 -2.95
CA ASP A 81 -12.40 8.89 -3.75
C ASP A 81 -12.13 10.34 -4.22
N GLN A 82 -11.54 11.16 -3.36
CA GLN A 82 -11.40 12.61 -3.61
C GLN A 82 -10.06 12.99 -4.22
N ILE A 83 -9.05 12.13 -4.12
CA ILE A 83 -7.70 12.39 -4.62
C ILE A 83 -7.31 11.38 -5.70
N ALA A 84 -7.22 10.08 -5.39
CA ALA A 84 -6.75 9.10 -6.38
C ALA A 84 -7.62 9.11 -7.64
N ARG A 85 -8.94 9.16 -7.47
CA ARG A 85 -9.89 9.16 -8.60
C ARG A 85 -9.67 10.33 -9.57
N PRO A 86 -9.73 11.61 -9.17
CA PRO A 86 -9.49 12.71 -10.10
C PRO A 86 -8.05 12.77 -10.59
N LEU A 87 -7.06 12.41 -9.76
CA LEU A 87 -5.65 12.49 -10.14
C LEU A 87 -5.28 11.51 -11.26
N SER A 88 -5.99 10.39 -11.31
CA SER A 88 -5.83 9.32 -12.31
C SER A 88 -6.69 9.52 -13.56
N ASP A 89 -7.46 10.60 -13.66
CA ASP A 89 -8.18 10.92 -14.90
C ASP A 89 -7.16 11.24 -16.02
N PRO A 90 -7.26 10.64 -17.23
CA PRO A 90 -6.27 10.82 -18.30
C PRO A 90 -6.05 12.28 -18.77
N GLY A 91 -6.97 13.19 -18.42
CA GLY A 91 -6.86 14.62 -18.74
C GLY A 91 -6.10 15.44 -17.70
N VAL A 92 -5.71 14.84 -16.57
CA VAL A 92 -5.04 15.53 -15.45
C VAL A 92 -3.54 15.24 -15.52
N ALA A 93 -2.77 16.21 -16.00
CA ALA A 93 -1.31 16.15 -15.95
C ALA A 93 -0.83 16.32 -14.51
N SER A 94 -0.08 15.35 -14.01
CA SER A 94 0.52 15.38 -12.68
C SER A 94 1.88 14.68 -12.66
N CYS A 95 2.63 14.83 -11.58
CA CYS A 95 3.86 14.04 -11.37
C CYS A 95 3.57 12.53 -11.35
N TYR A 96 2.38 12.11 -10.88
CA TYR A 96 1.92 10.72 -10.87
C TYR A 96 1.58 10.23 -12.28
N SER A 97 0.85 11.02 -13.09
CA SER A 97 0.57 10.63 -14.47
C SER A 97 1.88 10.47 -15.25
N LYS A 98 2.82 11.43 -15.11
CA LYS A 98 4.18 11.33 -15.69
C LYS A 98 4.92 10.06 -15.26
N PHE A 99 4.82 9.69 -13.97
CA PHE A 99 5.46 8.48 -13.45
C PHE A 99 4.85 7.22 -14.06
N PHE A 100 3.54 7.03 -13.98
CA PHE A 100 2.93 5.83 -14.54
C PHE A 100 3.05 5.79 -16.07
N GLU A 101 3.07 6.93 -16.77
CA GLU A 101 3.17 7.04 -18.24
C GLU A 101 4.59 6.82 -18.77
N SER A 102 5.58 6.88 -17.89
CA SER A 102 6.96 6.59 -18.23
C SER A 102 7.10 5.17 -18.79
N GLU A 103 7.57 5.06 -20.04
CA GLU A 103 7.89 3.77 -20.66
C GLU A 103 8.92 2.98 -19.84
N PHE A 104 9.77 3.68 -19.07
CA PHE A 104 10.74 3.04 -18.18
C PHE A 104 10.05 2.20 -17.09
N PHE A 105 8.87 2.64 -16.62
CA PHE A 105 8.16 2.02 -15.50
C PHE A 105 6.99 1.13 -15.92
N ALA A 106 6.68 1.04 -17.21
CA ALA A 106 5.51 0.32 -17.73
C ALA A 106 5.43 -1.17 -17.35
N THR A 107 6.56 -1.79 -17.00
CA THR A 107 6.64 -3.19 -16.55
C THR A 107 6.97 -3.34 -15.08
N SER A 108 7.25 -2.24 -14.38
CA SER A 108 7.72 -2.27 -13.00
C SER A 108 6.62 -2.71 -12.04
N HIS A 109 7.03 -3.35 -10.95
CA HIS A 109 6.16 -3.76 -9.87
C HIS A 109 6.35 -2.87 -8.64
N PHE A 110 5.29 -2.73 -7.86
CA PHE A 110 5.21 -1.85 -6.71
C PHE A 110 5.02 -2.67 -5.44
N LEU A 111 5.83 -2.39 -4.44
CA LEU A 111 5.75 -2.93 -3.10
C LEU A 111 5.36 -1.77 -2.21
N THR A 112 4.19 -1.81 -1.60
CA THR A 112 3.67 -0.68 -0.83
C THR A 112 3.45 -1.04 0.62
N PHE A 113 3.87 -0.14 1.50
CA PHE A 113 3.49 -0.15 2.91
C PHE A 113 2.26 0.71 3.18
N ASN A 114 1.76 1.40 2.15
CA ASN A 114 0.53 2.16 2.24
C ASN A 114 -0.68 1.22 2.17
N TYR A 115 -1.75 1.63 2.84
CA TYR A 115 -3.01 0.89 2.88
C TYR A 115 -4.00 1.31 1.78
N ASP A 116 -3.78 2.50 1.21
CA ASP A 116 -4.61 3.12 0.16
C ASP A 116 -4.41 2.48 -1.22
N SER A 117 -5.22 2.93 -2.18
CA SER A 117 -5.22 2.41 -3.57
C SER A 117 -4.80 3.43 -4.63
N LEU A 118 -3.99 4.43 -4.27
CA LEU A 118 -3.55 5.44 -5.24
C LEU A 118 -2.90 4.80 -6.47
N VAL A 119 -1.99 3.85 -6.26
CA VAL A 119 -1.25 3.16 -7.33
C VAL A 119 -2.20 2.33 -8.17
N GLU A 120 -3.02 1.50 -7.54
CA GLU A 120 -3.97 0.60 -8.21
C GLU A 120 -4.97 1.41 -9.02
N THR A 121 -5.48 2.53 -8.51
CA THR A 121 -6.41 3.40 -9.24
C THR A 121 -5.80 3.92 -10.55
N PHE A 122 -4.53 4.35 -10.51
CA PHE A 122 -3.80 4.78 -11.70
C PHE A 122 -3.59 3.65 -12.71
N LEU A 123 -3.14 2.49 -12.24
CA LEU A 123 -2.85 1.35 -13.12
C LEU A 123 -4.13 0.72 -13.69
N PHE A 124 -5.21 0.70 -12.92
CA PHE A 124 -6.51 0.18 -13.30
C PHE A 124 -7.14 0.98 -14.43
N ARG A 125 -7.17 2.31 -14.30
CA ARG A 125 -7.70 3.21 -15.36
C ARG A 125 -6.91 3.17 -16.66
N ARG A 126 -5.72 2.57 -16.61
CA ARG A 126 -4.83 2.37 -17.74
C ARG A 126 -4.81 0.96 -18.27
N GLU A 127 -5.66 0.08 -17.71
CA GLU A 127 -5.79 -1.30 -18.19
C GLU A 127 -4.45 -2.07 -18.11
N THR A 128 -3.67 -1.79 -17.06
CA THR A 128 -2.37 -2.44 -16.80
C THR A 128 -2.35 -3.27 -15.52
N TRP A 129 -3.42 -3.16 -14.72
CA TRP A 129 -3.62 -3.82 -13.44
C TRP A 129 -5.10 -4.10 -13.27
N TYR A 130 -5.43 -5.28 -12.76
CA TYR A 130 -6.77 -5.75 -12.49
C TYR A 130 -6.84 -6.41 -11.11
N PRO A 131 -7.96 -6.28 -10.38
CA PRO A 131 -8.03 -6.77 -9.01
C PRO A 131 -7.85 -8.28 -8.84
N HIS A 132 -8.09 -9.10 -9.86
CA HIS A 132 -8.08 -10.56 -9.73
C HIS A 132 -6.67 -11.18 -9.62
N ASP A 133 -5.64 -10.48 -10.11
CA ASP A 133 -4.25 -10.93 -10.06
C ASP A 133 -3.24 -9.81 -9.74
N GLY A 134 -3.64 -8.54 -9.86
CA GLY A 134 -2.78 -7.37 -9.72
C GLY A 134 -2.22 -7.17 -8.31
N PHE A 135 -2.84 -7.76 -7.28
CA PHE A 135 -2.26 -7.82 -5.94
C PHE A 135 -1.06 -8.78 -5.84
N GLY A 136 -0.65 -9.40 -6.95
CA GLY A 136 0.40 -10.41 -7.04
C GLY A 136 0.03 -11.75 -6.42
N LEU A 137 -1.26 -11.93 -6.10
CA LEU A 137 -1.90 -13.10 -5.55
C LEU A 137 -3.24 -13.29 -6.25
N PRO A 138 -3.75 -14.53 -6.41
CA PRO A 138 -5.11 -14.74 -6.91
C PRO A 138 -6.14 -14.18 -5.93
N VAL A 139 -6.92 -13.21 -6.38
CA VAL A 139 -7.98 -12.57 -5.60
C VAL A 139 -9.31 -12.81 -6.31
N LYS A 140 -10.30 -13.30 -5.56
CA LYS A 140 -11.66 -13.43 -6.07
C LYS A 140 -12.25 -12.04 -6.23
N VAL A 141 -12.90 -11.82 -7.37
CA VAL A 141 -13.60 -10.58 -7.70
C VAL A 141 -15.08 -10.85 -7.91
N THR A 142 -15.89 -9.82 -7.72
CA THR A 142 -17.30 -9.82 -8.09
C THR A 142 -17.53 -8.68 -9.08
N TYR A 143 -18.14 -9.00 -10.21
CA TYR A 143 -18.42 -8.02 -11.25
C TYR A 143 -19.74 -7.30 -11.01
N ASP A 144 -19.83 -6.03 -11.38
CA ASP A 144 -21.12 -5.34 -11.52
C ASP A 144 -21.82 -5.86 -12.79
N TRP A 145 -23.04 -6.37 -12.62
CA TRP A 145 -23.81 -7.02 -13.70
C TRP A 145 -24.22 -6.02 -14.79
N ASN A 146 -24.15 -4.72 -14.49
CA ASN A 146 -24.46 -3.65 -15.43
C ASN A 146 -23.22 -3.09 -16.15
N ALA A 147 -22.02 -3.61 -15.86
CA ALA A 147 -20.81 -3.16 -16.51
C ALA A 147 -20.66 -3.80 -17.90
N PRO A 148 -20.45 -2.99 -18.96
CA PRO A 148 -20.50 -3.47 -20.33
C PRO A 148 -19.33 -4.40 -20.71
N ASP A 149 -18.20 -4.34 -20.00
CA ASP A 149 -17.01 -5.12 -20.29
C ASP A 149 -16.42 -5.71 -19.00
N GLN A 150 -16.49 -7.03 -18.87
CA GLN A 150 -15.69 -7.77 -17.88
C GLN A 150 -14.31 -7.96 -18.48
N ASN A 151 -13.29 -7.39 -17.85
CA ASN A 151 -11.92 -7.51 -18.32
C ASN A 151 -11.24 -8.68 -17.59
N ASP A 152 -11.09 -9.79 -18.31
CA ASP A 152 -10.40 -11.00 -17.85
C ASP A 152 -8.92 -11.03 -18.31
N GLU A 153 -8.34 -9.88 -18.67
CA GLU A 153 -6.90 -9.78 -18.97
C GLU A 153 -6.05 -9.87 -17.71
N ASP A 154 -4.88 -10.49 -17.82
CA ASP A 154 -3.90 -10.52 -16.73
C ASP A 154 -3.24 -9.15 -16.53
N SER A 155 -2.94 -8.82 -15.28
CA SER A 155 -2.19 -7.61 -14.91
C SER A 155 -0.76 -7.66 -15.42
N ARG A 156 -0.33 -6.58 -16.09
CA ARG A 156 1.07 -6.38 -16.48
C ARG A 156 1.95 -5.95 -15.31
N GLN A 157 1.34 -5.23 -14.37
CA GLN A 157 2.01 -4.67 -13.20
C GLN A 157 1.36 -5.23 -11.94
N GLN A 158 2.13 -5.29 -10.85
CA GLN A 158 1.65 -5.84 -9.57
C GLN A 158 1.85 -4.79 -8.48
N VAL A 159 0.91 -4.73 -7.54
CA VAL A 159 0.97 -3.89 -6.35
C VAL A 159 0.85 -4.78 -5.13
N LEU A 160 1.97 -4.98 -4.43
CA LEU A 160 2.06 -5.88 -3.29
C LEU A 160 1.91 -5.08 -2.00
N HIS A 161 0.79 -5.25 -1.31
CA HIS A 161 0.54 -4.59 -0.02
C HIS A 161 1.17 -5.39 1.13
N LEU A 162 2.16 -4.77 1.76
CA LEU A 162 2.98 -5.39 2.80
C LEU A 162 2.43 -5.11 4.21
N HIS A 163 1.54 -4.14 4.37
CA HIS A 163 0.79 -3.92 5.62
C HIS A 163 -0.71 -4.24 5.47
N GLY A 164 -1.07 -5.02 4.45
CA GLY A 164 -2.48 -5.28 4.10
C GLY A 164 -3.08 -4.16 3.26
N SER A 165 -4.28 -4.40 2.74
CA SER A 165 -5.01 -3.47 1.87
C SER A 165 -6.42 -3.30 2.41
N ILE A 166 -6.96 -2.08 2.39
CA ILE A 166 -8.36 -1.82 2.77
C ILE A 166 -9.38 -2.37 1.75
N TYR A 167 -8.89 -2.96 0.64
CA TYR A 167 -9.69 -3.52 -0.45
C TYR A 167 -9.63 -5.04 -0.55
N VAL A 168 -8.87 -5.74 0.30
CA VAL A 168 -8.71 -7.20 0.23
C VAL A 168 -9.07 -7.85 1.55
N ARG A 169 -10.14 -8.65 1.53
CA ARG A 169 -10.56 -9.48 2.65
C ARG A 169 -9.94 -10.87 2.59
N THR A 170 -9.56 -11.38 3.75
CA THR A 170 -8.99 -12.73 3.92
C THR A 170 -9.98 -13.66 4.60
N PHE A 171 -10.37 -14.72 3.90
CA PHE A 171 -11.21 -15.79 4.46
C PHE A 171 -10.35 -17.04 4.70
N ASN A 172 -10.05 -17.28 5.97
CA ASN A 172 -9.25 -18.45 6.40
C ASN A 172 -10.11 -19.70 6.66
N TYR A 173 -11.45 -19.56 6.63
CA TYR A 173 -12.39 -20.63 6.95
C TYR A 173 -13.45 -20.78 5.86
N GLN A 174 -14.10 -21.94 5.83
CA GLN A 174 -15.25 -22.23 5.00
C GLN A 174 -16.26 -23.04 5.78
N THR A 175 -17.53 -22.89 5.44
CA THR A 175 -18.60 -23.74 5.97
C THR A 175 -18.65 -25.03 5.15
N CYS A 176 -18.67 -26.16 5.81
CA CYS A 176 -18.88 -27.47 5.19
C CYS A 176 -19.93 -28.23 6.00
N PHE A 177 -20.88 -28.87 5.33
CA PHE A 177 -21.84 -29.74 6.02
C PHE A 177 -21.13 -31.00 6.51
N ASP A 178 -21.22 -31.29 7.81
CA ASP A 178 -20.77 -32.54 8.41
C ASP A 178 -21.96 -33.48 8.57
N PRO A 179 -22.06 -34.57 7.78
CA PRO A 179 -23.16 -35.52 7.87
C PRO A 179 -23.24 -36.25 9.21
N GLY A 180 -22.13 -36.38 9.94
CA GLY A 180 -22.10 -37.03 11.26
C GLY A 180 -22.67 -36.16 12.37
N LEU A 181 -22.63 -34.84 12.19
CA LEU A 181 -23.21 -33.86 13.12
C LEU A 181 -24.55 -33.28 12.61
N GLU A 182 -24.95 -33.64 11.39
CA GLU A 182 -26.12 -33.11 10.67
C GLU A 182 -26.17 -31.57 10.66
N MET A 183 -25.00 -30.94 10.62
CA MET A 183 -24.91 -29.49 10.67
C MET A 183 -23.72 -28.95 9.90
N ASP A 184 -23.80 -27.67 9.58
CA ASP A 184 -22.71 -26.91 9.00
C ASP A 184 -21.61 -26.64 10.03
N VAL A 185 -20.38 -27.06 9.72
CA VAL A 185 -19.19 -26.82 10.54
C VAL A 185 -18.23 -25.87 9.85
N LEU A 186 -17.61 -25.00 10.65
CA LEU A 186 -16.57 -24.10 10.17
C LEU A 186 -15.23 -24.83 10.10
N THR A 187 -14.73 -25.07 8.89
CA THR A 187 -13.45 -25.75 8.65
C THR A 187 -12.40 -24.75 8.18
N ARG A 188 -11.18 -24.83 8.72
CA ARG A 188 -10.05 -24.02 8.25
C ARG A 188 -9.68 -24.42 6.82
N ARG A 189 -9.51 -23.45 5.93
CA ARG A 189 -9.06 -23.69 4.56
C ARG A 189 -7.59 -24.07 4.53
N SER A 190 -7.21 -24.98 3.62
CA SER A 190 -5.80 -25.28 3.31
C SER A 190 -5.14 -24.12 2.56
N VAL A 191 -5.90 -23.43 1.70
CA VAL A 191 -5.50 -22.21 1.00
C VAL A 191 -6.51 -21.10 1.34
N PRO A 192 -6.08 -19.99 1.95
CA PRO A 192 -6.94 -18.84 2.21
C PRO A 192 -7.59 -18.33 0.92
N LEU A 193 -8.82 -17.83 1.03
CA LEU A 193 -9.49 -17.12 -0.06
C LEU A 193 -9.31 -15.62 0.16
N TYR A 194 -8.84 -14.92 -0.86
CA TYR A 194 -8.78 -13.46 -0.89
C TYR A 194 -9.92 -12.92 -1.73
N LEU A 195 -10.60 -11.88 -1.24
CA LEU A 195 -11.74 -11.28 -1.92
C LEU A 195 -11.52 -9.78 -2.05
N PHE A 196 -11.55 -9.28 -3.28
CA PHE A 196 -11.55 -7.86 -3.56
C PHE A 196 -12.90 -7.26 -3.16
N ASP A 197 -12.87 -6.17 -2.41
CA ASP A 197 -14.06 -5.49 -1.92
C ASP A 197 -13.94 -3.97 -2.11
N PRO A 198 -14.37 -3.45 -3.27
CA PRO A 198 -14.33 -2.02 -3.55
C PRO A 198 -15.53 -1.27 -2.98
N LEU A 199 -16.36 -1.88 -2.10
CA LEU A 199 -17.69 -1.33 -1.73
C LEU A 199 -17.68 0.15 -1.35
N TYR A 200 -16.68 0.59 -0.58
CA TYR A 200 -16.59 1.98 -0.12
C TYR A 200 -16.15 2.97 -1.20
N ASN A 201 -15.46 2.49 -2.25
CA ASN A 201 -14.91 3.29 -3.35
C ASN A 201 -15.11 2.63 -4.73
N ALA A 202 -16.31 2.08 -4.97
CA ALA A 202 -16.61 1.36 -6.22
C ALA A 202 -16.43 2.21 -7.48
N ALA A 203 -16.54 3.55 -7.33
CA ALA A 203 -16.29 4.50 -8.42
C ALA A 203 -14.84 4.46 -8.94
N ASN A 204 -13.87 4.03 -8.14
CA ASN A 204 -12.46 3.92 -8.56
C ASN A 204 -12.21 2.66 -9.40
N PHE A 205 -13.05 1.64 -9.21
CA PHE A 205 -12.90 0.32 -9.81
C PHE A 205 -14.16 -0.06 -10.58
N ARG A 206 -14.53 0.78 -11.55
CA ARG A 206 -15.72 0.57 -12.38
C ARG A 206 -15.70 -0.84 -13.00
N GLY A 207 -16.81 -1.54 -12.91
CA GLY A 207 -16.94 -2.93 -13.36
C GLY A 207 -16.84 -3.96 -12.25
N TYR A 208 -16.34 -3.56 -11.07
CA TYR A 208 -16.25 -4.40 -9.89
C TYR A 208 -17.26 -3.95 -8.84
N SER A 209 -17.79 -4.91 -8.09
CA SER A 209 -18.69 -4.68 -6.96
C SER A 209 -18.17 -5.39 -5.72
N GLY A 210 -18.53 -4.85 -4.56
CA GLY A 210 -18.25 -5.50 -3.27
C GLY A 210 -19.29 -6.58 -2.96
N GLU A 211 -18.86 -7.69 -2.37
CA GLU A 211 -19.79 -8.59 -1.70
C GLU A 211 -20.11 -8.02 -0.30
N PRO A 212 -21.40 -7.90 0.09
CA PRO A 212 -21.75 -7.50 1.44
C PRO A 212 -21.08 -8.42 2.46
N GLY A 213 -20.34 -7.83 3.39
CA GLY A 213 -19.70 -8.57 4.49
C GLY A 213 -19.74 -7.76 5.77
N GLN A 214 -19.62 -8.47 6.90
CA GLN A 214 -19.64 -7.84 8.23
C GLN A 214 -18.25 -7.41 8.71
N ASP A 215 -17.18 -7.80 8.01
CA ASP A 215 -15.82 -7.47 8.42
C ASP A 215 -15.49 -6.01 8.12
N HIS A 216 -15.24 -5.26 9.19
CA HIS A 216 -14.83 -3.87 9.09
C HIS A 216 -13.44 -3.77 8.44
N PRO A 217 -13.19 -2.85 7.48
CA PRO A 217 -11.91 -2.78 6.76
C PRO A 217 -10.66 -2.60 7.63
N LYS A 218 -10.81 -2.07 8.85
CA LYS A 218 -9.76 -2.04 9.89
C LYS A 218 -9.12 -3.41 10.19
N ASN A 219 -9.84 -4.51 9.97
CA ASN A 219 -9.34 -5.87 10.19
C ASN A 219 -8.48 -6.38 9.02
N GLN A 220 -8.43 -5.65 7.91
CA GLN A 220 -7.71 -6.03 6.69
C GLN A 220 -6.28 -5.45 6.65
N ILE A 221 -5.96 -4.54 7.58
CA ILE A 221 -4.67 -3.84 7.65
C ILE A 221 -3.91 -4.19 8.94
N ILE A 222 -2.58 -4.15 8.87
CA ILE A 222 -1.73 -4.14 10.05
C ILE A 222 -1.80 -2.75 10.64
N ALA A 223 -2.37 -2.62 11.84
CA ALA A 223 -2.35 -1.34 12.55
C ALA A 223 -0.90 -0.80 12.68
N PRO A 224 -0.71 0.52 12.62
CA PRO A 224 0.61 1.11 12.80
C PRO A 224 0.99 1.00 14.29
N VAL A 225 1.52 -0.16 14.69
CA VAL A 225 1.98 -0.46 16.06
C VAL A 225 3.45 -0.87 16.04
N PRO A 226 4.18 -0.79 17.17
CA PRO A 226 5.60 -1.13 17.21
C PRO A 226 5.86 -2.62 16.96
N ASP A 227 5.01 -3.50 17.50
CA ASP A 227 5.07 -4.94 17.27
C ASP A 227 4.04 -5.37 16.22
N LYS A 228 4.52 -5.61 15.00
CA LYS A 228 3.71 -6.04 13.87
C LYS A 228 3.67 -7.56 13.69
N VAL A 229 4.22 -8.36 14.61
CA VAL A 229 4.37 -9.81 14.44
C VAL A 229 3.03 -10.51 14.13
N GLN A 230 1.96 -10.12 14.82
CA GLN A 230 0.63 -10.71 14.58
C GLN A 230 0.09 -10.34 13.19
N GLY A 231 0.22 -9.08 12.78
CA GLY A 231 -0.23 -8.63 11.46
C GLY A 231 0.58 -9.26 10.32
N LEU A 232 1.90 -9.39 10.49
CA LEU A 232 2.79 -10.05 9.53
C LEU A 232 2.51 -11.57 9.40
N ALA A 233 1.83 -12.16 10.38
CA ALA A 233 1.38 -13.55 10.33
C ALA A 233 0.07 -13.72 9.53
N ASP A 234 -0.62 -12.64 9.17
CA ASP A 234 -1.81 -12.71 8.31
C ASP A 234 -1.47 -13.37 6.98
N SER A 235 -2.40 -14.17 6.47
CA SER A 235 -2.11 -15.06 5.37
C SER A 235 -1.93 -14.31 4.04
N PHE A 236 -2.66 -13.22 3.83
CA PHE A 236 -2.50 -12.34 2.66
C PHE A 236 -1.15 -11.65 2.72
N VAL A 237 -0.88 -10.92 3.82
CA VAL A 237 0.37 -10.19 4.04
C VAL A 237 1.58 -11.11 3.85
N ARG A 238 1.59 -12.28 4.49
CA ARG A 238 2.70 -13.23 4.40
C ARG A 238 2.94 -13.70 2.97
N GLN A 239 1.88 -13.90 2.18
CA GLN A 239 2.02 -14.28 0.77
C GLN A 239 2.51 -13.12 -0.10
N SER A 240 2.01 -11.90 0.15
CA SER A 240 2.52 -10.67 -0.48
C SER A 240 4.02 -10.49 -0.22
N TYR A 241 4.48 -10.74 1.01
CA TYR A 241 5.90 -10.74 1.37
C TYR A 241 6.73 -11.75 0.58
N LYS A 242 6.24 -13.00 0.45
CA LYS A 242 6.95 -14.02 -0.34
C LYS A 242 7.10 -13.58 -1.80
N ARG A 243 6.04 -13.02 -2.38
CA ARG A 243 6.06 -12.51 -3.76
C ARG A 243 7.03 -11.32 -3.89
N ALA A 244 6.97 -10.37 -2.95
CA ALA A 244 7.84 -9.20 -2.90
C ALA A 244 9.33 -9.58 -2.81
N GLN A 245 9.66 -10.55 -1.96
CA GLN A 245 11.03 -11.06 -1.85
C GLN A 245 11.51 -11.69 -3.17
N SER A 246 10.66 -12.41 -3.90
CA SER A 246 11.01 -12.94 -5.23
C SER A 246 11.34 -11.81 -6.21
N LEU A 247 10.44 -10.82 -6.30
CA LEU A 247 10.63 -9.69 -7.22
C LEU A 247 11.90 -8.89 -6.90
N LEU A 248 12.21 -8.68 -5.62
CA LEU A 248 13.44 -8.01 -5.21
C LEU A 248 14.69 -8.83 -5.56
N ARG A 249 14.69 -10.15 -5.34
CA ARG A 249 15.83 -11.01 -5.73
C ARG A 249 16.13 -10.91 -7.23
N GLU A 250 15.10 -10.80 -8.05
CA GLU A 250 15.20 -10.68 -9.52
C GLU A 250 15.60 -9.26 -9.98
N SER A 251 15.34 -8.25 -9.16
CA SER A 251 15.57 -6.84 -9.50
C SER A 251 17.02 -6.43 -9.23
N ARG A 252 17.67 -5.75 -10.19
CA ARG A 252 19.00 -5.14 -9.98
C ARG A 252 18.91 -3.86 -9.15
N LEU A 253 17.86 -3.08 -9.40
CA LEU A 253 17.60 -1.78 -8.81
C LEU A 253 16.28 -1.85 -8.02
N ALA A 254 16.30 -1.33 -6.80
CA ALA A 254 15.10 -0.99 -6.05
C ALA A 254 15.07 0.53 -5.83
N VAL A 255 13.89 1.13 -5.98
CA VAL A 255 13.70 2.57 -5.75
C VAL A 255 12.70 2.73 -4.61
N ALA A 256 13.17 3.21 -3.46
CA ALA A 256 12.34 3.50 -2.30
C ALA A 256 11.89 4.96 -2.36
N ILE A 257 10.58 5.21 -2.45
CA ILE A 257 10.00 6.55 -2.57
C ILE A 257 9.16 6.85 -1.34
N GLY A 258 9.58 7.85 -0.56
CA GLY A 258 8.83 8.33 0.59
C GLY A 258 8.66 7.31 1.73
N TYR A 259 9.48 6.26 1.76
CA TYR A 259 9.52 5.27 2.84
C TYR A 259 10.71 5.53 3.76
N SER A 260 10.44 5.68 5.05
CA SER A 260 11.43 6.18 6.02
C SER A 260 12.35 5.10 6.63
N PHE A 261 12.06 3.82 6.42
CA PHE A 261 12.78 2.70 7.04
C PHE A 261 12.94 2.87 8.56
N ASN A 262 11.89 3.33 9.24
CA ASN A 262 11.94 3.63 10.66
C ASN A 262 12.13 2.37 11.53
N PHE A 263 12.71 2.52 12.71
CA PHE A 263 13.01 1.39 13.61
C PHE A 263 11.76 0.57 14.00
N HIS A 264 10.59 1.20 14.17
CA HIS A 264 9.33 0.54 14.50
C HIS A 264 8.76 -0.29 13.34
N ASP A 265 9.29 -0.11 12.14
CA ASP A 265 8.93 -0.88 10.94
C ASP A 265 10.03 -1.83 10.48
N ARG A 266 11.07 -2.01 11.30
CA ARG A 266 12.20 -2.88 11.00
C ARG A 266 11.81 -4.32 10.70
N SER A 267 10.83 -4.87 11.43
CA SER A 267 10.30 -6.21 11.14
C SER A 267 9.69 -6.32 9.74
N SER A 268 9.23 -5.20 9.20
CA SER A 268 8.56 -5.13 7.90
C SER A 268 9.53 -4.96 6.73
N TYR A 269 10.54 -4.10 6.81
CA TYR A 269 11.47 -3.93 5.67
C TYR A 269 12.70 -4.85 5.69
N LYS A 270 13.19 -5.26 6.86
CA LYS A 270 14.46 -6.00 6.96
C LYS A 270 14.46 -7.32 6.17
N PRO A 271 13.38 -8.14 6.18
CA PRO A 271 13.33 -9.35 5.38
C PRO A 271 13.36 -9.09 3.86
N LEU A 272 12.89 -7.91 3.42
CA LEU A 272 12.92 -7.50 2.01
C LEU A 272 14.32 -7.08 1.59
N LEU A 273 14.99 -6.25 2.39
CA LEU A 273 16.37 -5.85 2.14
C LEU A 273 17.31 -7.06 2.18
N THR A 274 17.07 -8.00 3.09
CA THR A 274 17.83 -9.26 3.14
C THR A 274 17.70 -10.03 1.83
N ALA A 275 16.46 -10.23 1.35
CA ALA A 275 16.21 -10.91 0.08
C ALA A 275 16.80 -10.15 -1.13
N PHE A 276 16.69 -8.82 -1.14
CA PHE A 276 17.27 -7.98 -2.18
C PHE A 276 18.78 -8.15 -2.27
N GLY A 277 19.47 -8.16 -1.13
CA GLY A 277 20.92 -8.30 -1.02
C GLY A 277 21.47 -9.73 -1.12
N GLU A 278 20.66 -10.74 -1.42
CA GLU A 278 21.16 -12.13 -1.56
C GLU A 278 22.15 -12.30 -2.74
N SER A 279 22.11 -11.39 -3.72
CA SER A 279 23.03 -11.36 -4.87
C SER A 279 23.82 -10.05 -4.88
N PRO A 280 25.06 -10.02 -5.42
CA PRO A 280 25.85 -8.80 -5.53
C PRO A 280 25.32 -7.85 -6.63
N GLY A 281 25.79 -6.61 -6.61
CA GLY A 281 25.46 -5.61 -7.65
C GLY A 281 24.06 -5.01 -7.52
N LYS A 282 23.52 -4.99 -6.30
CA LYS A 282 22.19 -4.47 -5.99
C LYS A 282 22.29 -3.00 -5.65
N GLU A 283 21.38 -2.20 -6.19
CA GLU A 283 21.32 -0.76 -5.97
C GLU A 283 19.98 -0.40 -5.35
N LEU A 284 20.00 0.34 -4.24
CA LEU A 284 18.83 0.92 -3.60
C LEU A 284 18.90 2.44 -3.72
N LEU A 285 18.06 3.03 -4.57
CA LEU A 285 17.88 4.47 -4.64
C LEU A 285 16.81 4.89 -3.61
N VAL A 286 17.14 5.81 -2.71
CA VAL A 286 16.20 6.35 -1.73
C VAL A 286 15.81 7.76 -2.13
N VAL A 287 14.55 7.97 -2.47
CA VAL A 287 13.97 9.27 -2.85
C VAL A 287 13.09 9.79 -1.72
N ALA A 288 13.62 10.75 -0.97
CA ALA A 288 12.93 11.42 0.13
C ALA A 288 13.64 12.75 0.48
N PRO A 289 12.95 13.75 1.06
CA PRO A 289 13.59 14.98 1.50
C PRO A 289 14.74 14.78 2.51
N ASP A 290 14.70 13.69 3.27
CA ASP A 290 15.69 13.29 4.27
C ASP A 290 16.47 12.02 3.86
N ALA A 291 16.59 11.74 2.55
CA ALA A 291 17.22 10.53 2.01
C ALA A 291 18.62 10.26 2.55
N ASP A 292 19.44 11.28 2.82
CA ASP A 292 20.79 11.11 3.40
C ASP A 292 20.74 10.42 4.76
N ARG A 293 19.84 10.87 5.64
CA ARG A 293 19.66 10.29 6.98
C ARG A 293 19.17 8.84 6.90
N ILE A 294 18.25 8.58 5.98
CA ILE A 294 17.73 7.22 5.74
C ILE A 294 18.86 6.33 5.23
N ALA A 295 19.65 6.80 4.25
CA ALA A 295 20.76 6.05 3.68
C ALA A 295 21.84 5.76 4.73
N GLU A 296 22.21 6.72 5.57
CA GLU A 296 23.14 6.53 6.69
C GLU A 296 22.63 5.47 7.67
N SER A 297 21.36 5.53 8.07
CA SER A 297 20.74 4.50 8.92
C SER A 297 20.78 3.11 8.26
N LEU A 298 20.49 3.05 6.96
CA LEU A 298 20.49 1.80 6.20
C LEU A 298 21.89 1.21 6.00
N GLN A 299 22.97 1.99 5.98
CA GLN A 299 24.34 1.46 5.88
C GLN A 299 24.68 0.47 7.01
N HIS A 300 24.04 0.61 8.17
CA HIS A 300 24.22 -0.29 9.31
C HIS A 300 23.25 -1.48 9.32
N GLU A 301 22.15 -1.40 8.58
CA GLU A 301 21.07 -2.40 8.62
C GLU A 301 20.96 -3.27 7.36
N ALA A 302 21.26 -2.69 6.20
CA ALA A 302 21.17 -3.37 4.92
C ALA A 302 22.37 -4.31 4.71
N PRO A 303 22.18 -5.43 4.00
CA PRO A 303 23.29 -6.23 3.51
C PRO A 303 24.35 -5.38 2.78
N GLN A 304 25.63 -5.68 3.01
CA GLN A 304 26.77 -5.00 2.38
C GLN A 304 26.80 -5.11 0.84
N SER A 305 26.05 -6.06 0.28
CA SER A 305 25.86 -6.27 -1.16
C SER A 305 24.97 -5.22 -1.82
N ILE A 306 24.30 -4.36 -1.04
CA ILE A 306 23.41 -3.30 -1.52
C ILE A 306 24.14 -1.96 -1.44
N ALA A 307 24.32 -1.32 -2.60
CA ALA A 307 24.73 0.07 -2.66
C ALA A 307 23.50 0.97 -2.44
N VAL A 308 23.51 1.76 -1.37
CA VAL A 308 22.41 2.68 -1.04
C VAL A 308 22.78 4.09 -1.50
N THR A 309 21.97 4.67 -2.38
CA THR A 309 22.18 6.00 -2.96
C THR A 309 21.04 6.91 -2.54
N PRO A 310 21.29 8.01 -1.81
CA PRO A 310 20.27 8.99 -1.47
C PRO A 310 19.99 9.95 -2.63
N TYR A 311 18.74 10.38 -2.76
CA TYR A 311 18.31 11.46 -3.62
C TYR A 311 17.33 12.36 -2.85
N LEU A 312 17.82 13.55 -2.47
CA LEU A 312 17.12 14.48 -1.59
C LEU A 312 16.05 15.26 -2.36
N ALA A 313 14.86 14.67 -2.45
CA ALA A 313 13.72 15.27 -3.12
C ALA A 313 12.41 14.66 -2.62
N THR A 314 11.34 15.44 -2.73
CA THR A 314 9.97 14.91 -2.77
C THR A 314 9.77 14.04 -4.02
N PHE A 315 8.70 13.25 -4.05
CA PHE A 315 8.38 12.46 -5.23
C PHE A 315 8.15 13.35 -6.46
N ARG A 316 7.41 14.44 -6.30
CA ARG A 316 7.20 15.43 -7.36
C ARG A 316 8.51 16.00 -7.90
N GLU A 317 9.40 16.48 -7.04
CA GLU A 317 10.67 17.07 -7.47
C GLU A 317 11.53 16.06 -8.26
N TRP A 318 11.57 14.80 -7.81
CA TRP A 318 12.26 13.72 -8.52
C TRP A 318 11.62 13.40 -9.87
N ALA A 319 10.29 13.37 -9.93
CA ALA A 319 9.54 13.17 -11.17
C ALA A 319 9.75 14.33 -12.16
N ASP A 320 9.72 15.58 -11.69
CA ASP A 320 9.94 16.78 -12.49
C ASP A 320 11.36 16.80 -13.08
N ALA A 321 12.35 16.35 -12.31
CA ALA A 321 13.73 16.17 -12.75
C ALA A 321 13.94 15.01 -13.75
N GLY A 322 12.90 14.22 -14.06
CA GLY A 322 12.98 13.12 -15.03
C GLY A 322 13.56 11.83 -14.47
N PHE A 323 13.30 11.54 -13.18
CA PHE A 323 13.68 10.29 -12.51
C PHE A 323 15.19 9.98 -12.50
N PRO A 324 16.07 10.93 -12.13
CA PRO A 324 17.50 10.68 -12.05
C PRO A 324 17.85 9.51 -11.12
N GLY A 325 18.91 8.79 -11.47
CA GLY A 325 19.35 7.58 -10.76
C GLY A 325 18.66 6.30 -11.24
N VAL A 326 17.72 6.40 -12.19
CA VAL A 326 17.03 5.26 -12.78
C VAL A 326 17.44 5.16 -14.25
N GLY A 327 18.30 4.18 -14.54
CA GLY A 327 18.92 3.92 -15.84
C GLY A 327 19.13 2.43 -16.09
#